data_AF-A0A1Z5KRI6-F1
#
_entry.id   AF-A0A1Z5KRI6-F1
#
_cell.length_a   1.000
_cell.length_b   1.000
_cell.length_c   1.000
_cell.angle_alpha   90.00
_cell.angle_beta   90.00
_cell.angle_gamma   90.00
#
_symmetry.space_group_name_H-M   'P 1'
#
loop_
_entity.id
_entity.type
_entity.pdbx_description
1 polymer ?
#
loop_
_entity_poly.entity_id
_entity_poly.type
_entity_poly.pdbx_seq_one_letter_code
_entity_poly.pdbx_strand_id
1 'polypeptide(L)'
;MKRSGNKLILLLIVLGSSSIISVFRLQQQPADVTTPREHDNFLHTTVDPQLLTVSPVTRKYRFKDDVIRGDDIQKAVARDIARFRRKCSDKKWALEILHSSDGIFQINSKICQNLPTQSEVSHLYGADPVVYGMETCEQFRKNVEQARDTLGRRAVPTVRVAGLFNTGTNAMAISLARNLQQNYELWNDKVRSKFFRKREQLFNVPWEKHVPPRFRNENIVSQDQDIDLRLVLPVVMVRDPYWWMQSMCKQSYDISWRKRGENRCPNIVNKKGINPVKANYQSKFLIEYDSLVHVWNEWNQEYLEADFPRLMIRFEDQLFHGEQVMQLISNCSGIPLSDPYVYQFKESKNHGASNNLVSAMSKYGNVRGRQLPFDVKDLEYAKSTLDSTLLQIFGYQHEVTPSGVSHAYRKKLGSAWGG
;
A
#
# COMPACT_ATOMS: atom_id res chain seq x y z
N MET A 1 5.52 -72.08 -33.45
CA MET A 1 5.09 -72.49 -32.10
C MET A 1 4.25 -71.34 -31.54
N LYS A 2 2.92 -71.50 -31.41
CA LYS A 2 2.18 -71.84 -30.16
C LYS A 2 2.48 -70.83 -29.03
N ARG A 3 1.56 -70.25 -28.25
CA ARG A 3 0.11 -70.36 -27.97
C ARG A 3 -0.15 -69.26 -26.90
N SER A 4 -1.15 -68.38 -27.02
CA SER A 4 -2.47 -68.39 -26.32
C SER A 4 -2.51 -68.24 -24.78
N GLY A 5 -3.38 -67.33 -24.30
CA GLY A 5 -4.08 -67.36 -22.99
C GLY A 5 -3.52 -66.39 -21.94
N ASN A 6 -4.28 -65.52 -21.25
CA ASN A 6 -5.67 -65.64 -20.80
C ASN A 6 -6.39 -64.29 -20.72
N LYS A 7 -7.68 -64.34 -21.06
CA LYS A 7 -8.71 -63.34 -20.76
C LYS A 7 -9.18 -63.56 -19.32
N LEU A 8 -9.33 -62.49 -18.55
CA LEU A 8 -10.20 -62.49 -17.37
C LEU A 8 -11.32 -61.47 -17.62
N ILE A 9 -12.52 -62.00 -17.76
CA ILE A 9 -13.79 -61.29 -17.84
C ILE A 9 -14.22 -61.03 -16.40
N LEU A 10 -14.40 -59.76 -16.02
CA LEU A 10 -15.18 -59.41 -14.83
C LEU A 10 -16.42 -58.67 -15.30
N LEU A 11 -17.55 -59.37 -15.24
CA LEU A 11 -18.90 -58.83 -15.32
C LEU A 11 -19.11 -57.90 -14.12
N LEU A 12 -19.46 -56.63 -14.34
CA LEU A 12 -20.17 -55.85 -13.34
C LEU A 12 -21.42 -55.23 -13.98
N ILE A 13 -22.51 -55.52 -13.29
CA ILE A 13 -23.91 -55.34 -13.64
C ILE A 13 -24.25 -53.85 -13.67
N VAL A 14 -24.93 -53.44 -14.75
CA VAL A 14 -25.58 -52.13 -14.90
C VAL A 14 -26.93 -52.18 -14.18
N LEU A 15 -27.04 -51.46 -13.08
CA LEU A 15 -28.27 -50.91 -12.50
C LEU A 15 -27.90 -49.47 -12.14
N GLY A 16 -28.40 -48.42 -12.78
CA GLY A 16 -29.82 -48.14 -12.93
C GLY A 16 -30.26 -47.25 -11.76
N SER A 17 -29.74 -46.02 -11.68
CA SER A 17 -30.30 -44.97 -10.82
C SER A 17 -30.11 -43.60 -11.45
N SER A 18 -31.16 -43.16 -12.13
CA SER A 18 -31.37 -41.80 -12.59
C SER A 18 -31.46 -40.87 -11.39
N SER A 19 -30.35 -40.23 -11.01
CA SER A 19 -30.37 -39.09 -10.09
C SER A 19 -30.56 -37.82 -10.89
N ILE A 20 -31.81 -37.36 -10.91
CA ILE A 20 -32.19 -35.99 -11.29
C ILE A 20 -31.41 -35.05 -10.37
N ILE A 21 -30.43 -34.33 -10.93
CA ILE A 21 -29.80 -33.20 -10.23
C ILE A 21 -30.81 -32.06 -10.27
N SER A 22 -31.66 -32.02 -9.25
CA SER A 22 -32.43 -30.82 -8.92
C SER A 22 -31.44 -29.74 -8.50
N VAL A 23 -31.31 -28.72 -9.36
CA VAL A 23 -30.68 -27.45 -9.04
C VAL A 23 -31.53 -26.78 -7.95
N PHE A 24 -31.19 -27.03 -6.69
CA PHE A 24 -31.66 -26.21 -5.59
C PHE A 24 -30.90 -24.89 -5.63
N ARG A 25 -31.52 -23.92 -6.32
CA ARG A 25 -31.24 -22.51 -6.13
C ARG A 25 -31.68 -22.19 -4.70
N LEU A 26 -30.75 -22.15 -3.76
CA LEU A 26 -30.97 -21.59 -2.43
C LEU A 26 -31.32 -20.11 -2.63
N GLN A 27 -32.62 -19.83 -2.72
CA GLN A 27 -33.18 -18.53 -2.43
C GLN A 27 -32.84 -18.24 -0.97
N GLN A 28 -31.79 -17.47 -0.74
CA GLN A 28 -31.64 -16.76 0.52
C GLN A 28 -32.88 -15.90 0.69
N GLN A 29 -33.63 -16.15 1.76
CA GLN A 29 -34.66 -15.22 2.22
C GLN A 29 -33.98 -13.85 2.44
N PRO A 30 -34.62 -12.74 2.06
CA PRO A 30 -34.11 -11.43 2.42
C PRO A 30 -34.02 -11.37 3.94
N ALA A 31 -32.82 -11.08 4.45
CA ALA A 31 -32.68 -10.69 5.84
C ALA A 31 -33.61 -9.50 6.07
N ASP A 32 -34.51 -9.67 7.02
CA ASP A 32 -35.43 -8.65 7.47
C ASP A 32 -34.59 -7.50 8.01
N VAL A 33 -34.47 -6.43 7.21
CA VAL A 33 -33.81 -5.19 7.60
C VAL A 33 -34.74 -4.51 8.57
N THR A 34 -34.68 -4.92 9.84
CA THR A 34 -35.21 -4.12 10.93
C THR A 34 -34.39 -2.84 10.99
N THR A 35 -34.96 -1.77 10.45
CA THR A 35 -34.53 -0.39 10.65
C THR A 35 -34.31 -0.13 12.15
N PRO A 36 -33.13 0.33 12.59
CA PRO A 36 -32.96 0.81 13.94
C PRO A 36 -33.85 2.04 14.15
N ARG A 37 -34.72 1.94 15.16
CA ARG A 37 -35.47 3.07 15.73
C ARG A 37 -34.53 4.23 16.00
N GLU A 38 -34.94 5.42 15.56
CA GLU A 38 -34.45 6.70 16.05
C GLU A 38 -34.51 6.69 17.59
N HIS A 39 -33.33 6.58 18.20
CA HIS A 39 -33.12 6.99 19.58
C HIS A 39 -32.42 8.33 19.55
N ASP A 40 -33.23 9.38 19.46
CA ASP A 40 -32.87 10.70 19.97
C ASP A 40 -32.67 10.57 21.49
N ASN A 41 -31.41 10.48 21.88
CA ASN A 41 -30.94 10.82 23.23
C ASN A 41 -29.50 11.32 23.09
N PHE A 42 -29.39 12.62 22.81
CA PHE A 42 -28.18 13.41 23.01
C PHE A 42 -27.82 13.38 24.51
N LEU A 43 -27.05 12.39 24.92
CA LEU A 43 -26.22 12.48 26.11
C LEU A 43 -24.97 13.27 25.72
N HIS A 44 -24.94 14.52 26.18
CA HIS A 44 -23.72 15.32 26.27
C HIS A 44 -22.70 14.59 27.15
N THR A 45 -21.89 13.73 26.53
CA THR A 45 -20.57 13.40 27.08
C THR A 45 -19.69 14.61 26.85
N THR A 46 -19.41 15.32 27.94
CA THR A 46 -18.32 16.29 28.04
C THR A 46 -17.01 15.57 27.71
N VAL A 47 -16.61 15.63 26.44
CA VAL A 47 -15.27 15.29 26.00
C VAL A 47 -14.32 16.29 26.63
N ASP A 48 -13.39 15.77 27.42
CA ASP A 48 -12.31 16.51 28.05
C ASP A 48 -11.47 17.23 26.97
N PRO A 49 -11.49 18.57 26.90
CA PRO A 49 -10.81 19.32 25.85
C PRO A 49 -9.34 19.56 26.25
N GLN A 50 -8.55 18.50 26.41
CA GLN A 50 -7.09 18.62 26.66
C GLN A 50 -6.21 17.58 25.96
N LEU A 51 -6.64 17.02 24.83
CA LEU A 51 -5.68 16.46 23.86
C LEU A 51 -5.16 17.59 22.97
N LEU A 52 -4.20 18.34 23.53
CA LEU A 52 -3.33 19.24 22.78
C LEU A 52 -2.65 18.43 21.68
N THR A 53 -3.09 18.62 20.44
CA THR A 53 -2.34 18.23 19.24
C THR A 53 -1.08 19.09 19.15
N VAL A 54 -0.07 18.76 19.96
CA VAL A 54 1.27 19.31 19.79
C VAL A 54 1.86 18.57 18.60
N SER A 55 1.86 19.21 17.43
CA SER A 55 2.68 18.74 16.31
C SER A 55 4.10 18.50 16.84
N PRO A 56 4.72 17.34 16.56
CA PRO A 56 6.04 17.02 17.08
C PRO A 56 7.01 18.15 16.75
N VAL A 57 7.78 18.58 17.75
CA VAL A 57 8.78 19.65 17.62
C VAL A 57 9.83 19.18 16.62
N THR A 58 9.65 19.56 15.36
CA THR A 58 10.64 19.34 14.31
C THR A 58 11.96 20.00 14.74
N ARG A 59 13.05 19.23 14.84
CA ARG A 59 14.37 19.77 15.19
C ARG A 59 14.69 20.95 14.27
N LYS A 60 14.86 22.13 14.86
CA LYS A 60 15.18 23.36 14.13
C LYS A 60 16.55 23.20 13.47
N TYR A 61 16.54 23.06 12.15
CA TYR A 61 17.74 22.88 11.35
C TYR A 61 18.69 24.10 11.49
N ARG A 62 19.93 23.86 11.92
CA ARG A 62 21.06 24.79 11.82
C ARG A 62 22.06 24.22 10.81
N PHE A 63 22.15 24.82 9.62
CA PHE A 63 23.28 24.60 8.73
C PHE A 63 24.56 25.06 9.46
N LYS A 64 25.57 24.20 9.58
CA LYS A 64 26.90 24.63 9.99
C LYS A 64 27.54 25.41 8.84
N ASP A 65 27.79 26.69 9.07
CA ASP A 65 28.56 27.55 8.18
C ASP A 65 30.05 27.31 8.48
N ASP A 66 30.67 26.33 7.82
CA ASP A 66 32.12 26.15 7.90
C ASP A 66 32.81 27.15 6.95
N VAL A 67 33.49 28.13 7.55
CA VAL A 67 34.19 29.24 6.87
C VAL A 67 35.56 28.79 6.37
N ILE A 68 35.71 28.57 5.05
CA ILE A 68 37.00 28.21 4.39
C ILE A 68 37.47 29.37 3.52
N ARG A 69 38.47 30.17 3.97
CA ARG A 69 38.97 31.42 3.33
C ARG A 69 39.56 31.23 1.91
N GLY A 70 39.05 32.02 0.94
CA GLY A 70 39.46 32.13 -0.46
C GLY A 70 38.44 32.94 -1.29
N ASP A 71 38.68 34.24 -1.49
CA ASP A 71 37.63 35.25 -1.73
C ASP A 71 36.70 35.04 -2.95
N ASP A 72 37.19 34.57 -4.10
CA ASP A 72 36.32 34.47 -5.30
C ASP A 72 35.57 33.13 -5.40
N ILE A 73 36.24 32.04 -5.03
CA ILE A 73 35.63 30.71 -4.96
C ILE A 73 34.57 30.69 -3.85
N GLN A 74 34.86 31.30 -2.69
CA GLN A 74 33.87 31.43 -1.60
C GLN A 74 32.65 32.23 -2.03
N LYS A 75 32.83 33.37 -2.72
CA LYS A 75 31.70 34.17 -3.22
C LYS A 75 30.88 33.42 -4.27
N ALA A 76 31.51 32.60 -5.11
CA ALA A 76 30.80 31.75 -6.06
C ALA A 76 29.99 30.66 -5.33
N VAL A 77 30.62 29.93 -4.40
CA VAL A 77 29.98 28.90 -3.58
C VAL A 77 28.84 29.47 -2.74
N ALA A 78 29.03 30.61 -2.08
CA ALA A 78 27.99 31.28 -1.30
C ALA A 78 26.81 31.74 -2.18
N ARG A 79 27.09 32.25 -3.38
CA ARG A 79 26.04 32.61 -4.36
C ARG A 79 25.25 31.38 -4.81
N ASP A 80 25.92 30.26 -5.04
CA ASP A 80 25.26 29.01 -5.44
C ASP A 80 24.45 28.41 -4.29
N ILE A 81 24.95 28.44 -3.05
CA ILE A 81 24.19 28.04 -1.85
C ILE A 81 22.97 28.94 -1.67
N ALA A 82 23.11 30.26 -1.79
CA ALA A 82 21.99 31.20 -1.68
C ALA A 82 20.96 31.03 -2.81
N ARG A 83 21.42 30.75 -4.03
CA ARG A 83 20.55 30.42 -5.18
C ARG A 83 19.81 29.11 -4.95
N PHE A 84 20.49 28.08 -4.45
CA PHE A 84 19.89 26.82 -4.07
C PHE A 84 18.83 27.02 -2.97
N ARG A 85 19.19 27.71 -1.87
CA ARG A 85 18.26 28.03 -0.78
C ARG A 85 17.00 28.75 -1.27
N ARG A 86 17.14 29.72 -2.18
CA ARG A 86 15.98 30.41 -2.78
C ARG A 86 15.12 29.46 -3.62
N LYS A 87 15.73 28.69 -4.53
CA LYS A 87 15.01 27.76 -5.43
C LYS A 87 14.35 26.57 -4.71
N CYS A 88 14.79 26.26 -3.50
CA CYS A 88 14.34 25.11 -2.72
C CYS A 88 13.57 25.50 -1.46
N SER A 89 13.29 26.80 -1.28
CA SER A 89 12.72 27.33 -0.04
C SER A 89 11.32 26.77 0.25
N ASP A 90 10.52 26.53 -0.78
CA ASP A 90 9.20 25.91 -0.76
C ASP A 90 9.24 24.37 -0.68
N LYS A 91 10.43 23.76 -0.80
CA LYS A 91 10.66 22.31 -0.71
C LYS A 91 11.24 21.88 0.64
N LYS A 92 11.29 22.78 1.63
CA LYS A 92 11.88 22.55 2.96
C LYS A 92 11.44 21.21 3.57
N TRP A 93 10.14 20.95 3.58
CA TRP A 93 9.56 19.71 4.12
C TRP A 93 10.12 18.44 3.45
N ALA A 94 10.19 18.41 2.12
CA ALA A 94 10.76 17.26 1.40
C ALA A 94 12.25 17.08 1.70
N LEU A 95 12.99 18.19 1.88
CA LEU A 95 14.40 18.15 2.26
C LEU A 95 14.60 17.62 3.70
N GLU A 96 13.69 17.91 4.63
CA GLU A 96 13.71 17.38 6.00
C GLU A 96 13.50 15.86 6.03
N ILE A 97 12.60 15.34 5.19
CA ILE A 97 12.42 13.88 4.99
C ILE A 97 13.73 13.25 4.48
N LEU A 98 14.35 13.84 3.46
CA LEU A 98 15.61 13.31 2.91
C LEU A 98 16.77 13.38 3.92
N HIS A 99 16.82 14.43 4.73
CA HIS A 99 17.83 14.58 5.79
C HIS A 99 17.64 13.54 6.91
N SER A 100 16.41 13.08 7.13
CA SER A 100 16.07 12.06 8.12
C SER A 100 16.18 10.63 7.56
N SER A 101 16.78 10.47 6.37
CA SER A 101 16.99 9.17 5.74
C SER A 101 18.37 8.59 6.04
N ASP A 102 18.53 7.28 5.86
CA ASP A 102 19.80 6.56 6.02
C ASP A 102 20.83 6.82 4.88
N GLY A 103 20.50 7.71 3.94
CA GLY A 103 21.36 8.06 2.81
C GLY A 103 22.26 9.26 3.11
N ILE A 104 23.57 9.11 2.90
CA ILE A 104 24.49 10.26 2.78
C ILE A 104 24.19 10.91 1.43
N PHE A 105 23.66 12.14 1.42
CA PHE A 105 23.26 12.76 0.16
C PHE A 105 23.75 14.20 -0.02
N GLN A 106 24.31 14.45 -1.21
CA GLN A 106 24.56 15.80 -1.72
C GLN A 106 23.35 16.23 -2.54
N ILE A 107 22.47 17.04 -1.96
CA ILE A 107 21.29 17.55 -2.67
C ILE A 107 21.75 18.62 -3.66
N ASN A 108 21.67 18.31 -4.95
CA ASN A 108 21.95 19.27 -6.01
C ASN A 108 20.68 20.00 -6.47
N SER A 109 20.86 21.09 -7.22
CA SER A 109 19.78 21.93 -7.70
C SER A 109 18.77 21.18 -8.60
N LYS A 110 19.22 20.18 -9.36
CA LYS A 110 18.36 19.36 -10.23
C LYS A 110 17.44 18.46 -9.43
N ILE A 111 17.95 17.84 -8.36
CA ILE A 111 17.15 16.99 -7.47
C ILE A 111 16.09 17.82 -6.76
N CYS A 112 16.49 18.95 -6.19
CA CYS A 112 15.54 19.84 -5.52
C CYS A 112 14.41 20.31 -6.47
N GLN A 113 14.73 20.67 -7.72
CA GLN A 113 13.72 21.09 -8.71
C GLN A 113 12.67 20.01 -9.00
N ASN A 114 13.02 18.74 -8.81
CA ASN A 114 12.14 17.61 -9.06
C ASN A 114 11.34 17.18 -7.82
N LEU A 115 11.67 17.69 -6.63
CA LEU A 115 10.93 17.37 -5.42
C LEU A 115 9.58 18.13 -5.41
N PRO A 116 8.52 17.53 -4.86
CA PRO A 116 7.26 18.23 -4.68
C PRO A 116 7.33 19.19 -3.48
N THR A 117 6.53 20.25 -3.52
CA THR A 117 6.22 21.08 -2.36
C THR A 117 5.25 20.33 -1.46
N GLN A 118 5.16 20.73 -0.19
CA GLN A 118 4.13 20.21 0.71
C GLN A 118 2.73 20.53 0.20
N SER A 119 2.51 21.70 -0.43
CA SER A 119 1.21 22.07 -1.00
C SER A 119 0.83 21.18 -2.19
N GLU A 120 1.76 20.82 -3.07
CA GLU A 120 1.51 19.89 -4.19
C GLU A 120 1.08 18.51 -3.68
N VAL A 121 1.74 17.99 -2.64
CA VAL A 121 1.36 16.71 -2.00
C VAL A 121 0.03 16.83 -1.26
N SER A 122 -0.17 17.90 -0.50
CA SER A 122 -1.41 18.10 0.28
C SER A 122 -2.63 18.29 -0.61
N HIS A 123 -2.45 18.91 -1.77
CA HIS A 123 -3.51 19.01 -2.78
C HIS A 123 -3.89 17.66 -3.38
N LEU A 124 -2.93 16.73 -3.48
CA LEU A 124 -3.14 15.40 -4.02
C LEU A 124 -3.76 14.42 -3.02
N TYR A 125 -3.27 14.43 -1.79
CA TYR A 125 -3.55 13.37 -0.82
C TYR A 125 -4.05 13.89 0.54
N GLY A 126 -4.15 15.20 0.75
CA GLY A 126 -4.43 15.80 2.06
C GLY A 126 -3.16 16.11 2.86
N ALA A 127 -3.30 16.94 3.89
CA ALA A 127 -2.18 17.40 4.71
C ALA A 127 -1.74 16.38 5.77
N ASP A 128 -2.63 15.48 6.15
CA ASP A 128 -2.44 14.49 7.20
C ASP A 128 -2.52 13.06 6.63
N PRO A 129 -1.81 12.10 7.24
CA PRO A 129 -1.88 10.71 6.82
C PRO A 129 -3.27 10.12 7.08
N VAL A 130 -3.72 9.26 6.18
CA VAL A 130 -4.97 8.52 6.29
C VAL A 130 -4.67 7.08 6.69
N VAL A 131 -5.08 6.71 7.91
CA VAL A 131 -4.96 5.35 8.44
C VAL A 131 -6.35 4.85 8.82
N TYR A 132 -6.89 3.95 8.02
CA TYR A 132 -8.16 3.29 8.30
C TYR A 132 -7.95 2.07 9.22
N GLY A 133 -8.93 1.73 10.06
CA GLY A 133 -8.85 0.59 10.97
C GLY A 133 -8.34 0.92 12.37
N MET A 134 -8.10 2.21 12.67
CA MET A 134 -7.64 2.65 14.00
C MET A 134 -8.64 2.30 15.12
N GLU A 135 -9.93 2.22 14.80
CA GLU A 135 -10.99 1.75 15.68
C GLU A 135 -10.82 0.29 16.11
N THR A 136 -10.08 -0.52 15.34
CA THR A 136 -9.83 -1.93 15.65
C THR A 136 -8.64 -2.15 16.60
N CYS A 137 -7.87 -1.10 16.91
CA CYS A 137 -6.67 -1.21 17.73
C CYS A 137 -6.94 -1.67 19.16
N GLU A 138 -8.07 -1.24 19.75
CA GLU A 138 -8.47 -1.72 21.08
C GLU A 138 -8.75 -3.24 21.06
N GLN A 139 -9.47 -3.71 20.04
CA GLN A 139 -9.73 -5.14 19.86
C GLN A 139 -8.43 -5.92 19.66
N PHE A 140 -7.46 -5.39 18.90
CA PHE A 140 -6.15 -6.03 18.76
C PHE A 140 -5.44 -6.18 20.12
N ARG A 141 -5.40 -5.13 20.94
CA ARG A 141 -4.76 -5.19 22.26
C ARG A 141 -5.45 -6.20 23.19
N LYS A 142 -6.79 -6.26 23.18
CA LYS A 142 -7.55 -7.28 23.91
C LYS A 142 -7.22 -8.70 23.42
N ASN A 143 -7.13 -8.92 22.12
CA ASN A 143 -6.72 -10.21 21.55
C ASN A 143 -5.33 -10.64 22.03
N VAL A 144 -4.39 -9.70 22.15
CA VAL A 144 -3.04 -9.94 22.66
C VAL A 144 -3.05 -10.30 24.15
N GLU A 145 -3.86 -9.61 24.96
CA GLU A 145 -4.03 -9.92 26.38
C GLU A 145 -4.62 -11.33 26.59
N GLN A 146 -5.70 -11.66 25.87
CA GLN A 146 -6.29 -13.00 25.90
C GLN A 146 -5.31 -14.08 25.44
N ALA A 147 -4.51 -13.80 24.41
CA ALA A 147 -3.48 -14.72 23.96
C ALA A 147 -2.39 -14.91 25.03
N ARG A 148 -2.02 -13.87 25.79
CA ARG A 148 -1.07 -13.97 26.91
C ARG A 148 -1.61 -14.82 28.05
N ASP A 149 -2.89 -14.77 28.35
CA ASP A 149 -3.49 -15.65 29.36
C ASP A 149 -3.36 -17.13 28.97
N THR A 150 -3.45 -17.43 27.67
CA THR A 150 -3.36 -18.80 27.14
C THR A 150 -1.93 -19.28 26.85
N LEU A 151 -1.07 -18.42 26.31
CA LEU A 151 0.26 -18.79 25.79
C LEU A 151 1.41 -18.26 26.68
N GLY A 152 1.10 -17.47 27.71
CA GLY A 152 2.07 -16.84 28.59
C GLY A 152 3.01 -15.89 27.85
N ARG A 153 4.31 -15.97 28.20
CA ARG A 153 5.36 -15.12 27.62
C ARG A 153 5.57 -15.30 26.12
N ARG A 154 5.02 -16.36 25.50
CA ARG A 154 5.13 -16.61 24.05
C ARG A 154 4.17 -15.75 23.23
N ALA A 155 3.16 -15.12 23.85
CA ALA A 155 2.24 -14.23 23.18
C ALA A 155 2.88 -12.85 22.91
N VAL A 156 3.68 -12.79 21.85
CA VAL A 156 4.32 -11.57 21.38
C VAL A 156 3.49 -10.98 20.23
N PRO A 157 2.95 -9.75 20.36
CA PRO A 157 2.26 -9.11 19.26
C PRO A 157 3.23 -8.83 18.10
N THR A 158 2.77 -9.01 16.88
CA THR A 158 3.55 -8.76 15.67
C THR A 158 2.78 -7.88 14.70
N VAL A 159 3.49 -6.94 14.07
CA VAL A 159 2.94 -6.13 12.98
C VAL A 159 3.50 -6.66 11.67
N ARG A 160 2.61 -7.07 10.77
CA ARG A 160 2.93 -7.72 9.50
C ARG A 160 2.29 -6.97 8.35
N VAL A 161 2.82 -7.12 7.14
CA VAL A 161 2.45 -6.37 5.95
C VAL A 161 1.59 -7.23 5.04
N ALA A 162 0.51 -6.65 4.55
CA ALA A 162 -0.27 -7.12 3.43
C ALA A 162 -0.40 -6.00 2.38
N GLY A 163 -0.85 -6.31 1.17
CA GLY A 163 -1.08 -5.33 0.12
C GLY A 163 -1.13 -5.99 -1.26
N LEU A 164 -1.88 -5.43 -2.21
CA LEU A 164 -1.80 -5.83 -3.61
C LEU A 164 -0.35 -5.77 -4.12
N PHE A 165 -0.06 -6.50 -5.20
CA PHE A 165 1.21 -6.31 -5.92
C PHE A 165 1.44 -4.82 -6.22
N ASN A 166 2.69 -4.37 -6.14
CA ASN A 166 3.08 -2.98 -6.39
C ASN A 166 2.47 -1.90 -5.46
N THR A 167 1.93 -2.22 -4.29
CA THR A 167 1.45 -1.21 -3.31
C THR A 167 2.55 -0.70 -2.35
N GLY A 168 3.79 -1.15 -2.53
CA GLY A 168 4.91 -0.74 -1.66
C GLY A 168 5.07 -1.58 -0.39
N THR A 169 4.51 -2.80 -0.37
CA THR A 169 4.66 -3.76 0.74
C THR A 169 6.10 -3.98 1.20
N ASN A 170 7.08 -4.05 0.28
CA ASN A 170 8.50 -4.18 0.66
C ASN A 170 9.03 -2.92 1.37
N ALA A 171 8.64 -1.73 0.92
CA ALA A 171 9.06 -0.48 1.58
C ALA A 171 8.48 -0.39 3.00
N MET A 172 7.21 -0.78 3.16
CA MET A 172 6.59 -0.87 4.49
C MET A 172 7.28 -1.90 5.38
N ALA A 173 7.56 -3.12 4.87
CA ALA A 173 8.26 -4.15 5.62
C ALA A 173 9.63 -3.68 6.13
N ILE A 174 10.40 -2.97 5.29
CA ILE A 174 11.69 -2.40 5.68
C ILE A 174 11.49 -1.27 6.71
N SER A 175 10.45 -0.43 6.56
CA SER A 175 10.13 0.63 7.52
C SER A 175 9.80 0.05 8.90
N LEU A 176 8.93 -0.96 8.98
CA LEU A 176 8.60 -1.66 10.22
C LEU A 176 9.85 -2.28 10.85
N ALA A 177 10.70 -2.93 10.05
CA ALA A 177 11.92 -3.57 10.53
C ALA A 177 12.95 -2.60 11.12
N ARG A 178 12.94 -1.35 10.66
CA ARG A 178 13.89 -0.31 11.10
C ARG A 178 13.33 0.50 12.26
N ASN A 179 12.05 0.80 12.21
CA ASN A 179 11.45 1.85 13.04
C ASN A 179 10.55 1.31 14.15
N LEU A 180 10.18 0.02 14.16
CA LEU A 180 9.48 -0.58 15.30
C LEU A 180 10.40 -1.55 16.05
N GLN A 181 10.42 -1.43 17.38
CA GLN A 181 11.14 -2.32 18.28
C GLN A 181 10.40 -3.66 18.44
N GLN A 182 10.17 -4.34 17.32
CA GLN A 182 9.53 -5.65 17.36
C GLN A 182 10.48 -6.61 18.11
N ASN A 183 9.96 -7.23 19.17
CA ASN A 183 10.64 -8.21 20.02
C ASN A 183 10.92 -9.53 19.27
N TYR A 184 11.62 -9.47 18.15
CA TYR A 184 12.25 -10.66 17.61
C TYR A 184 13.54 -10.87 18.41
N GLU A 185 13.52 -11.78 19.38
CA GLU A 185 14.76 -12.36 19.95
C GLU A 185 15.72 -12.90 18.85
N LEU A 186 15.27 -12.97 17.60
CA LEU A 186 16.01 -13.30 16.38
C LEU A 186 17.03 -12.23 15.92
N TRP A 187 17.17 -11.08 16.59
CA TRP A 187 18.19 -10.07 16.29
C TRP A 187 19.58 -10.37 16.87
N ASN A 188 19.92 -11.63 17.14
CA ASN A 188 21.31 -11.98 17.41
C ASN A 188 22.17 -11.74 16.14
N ASP A 189 23.37 -11.16 16.32
CA ASP A 189 24.24 -10.77 15.20
C ASP A 189 24.72 -11.94 14.32
N LYS A 190 24.61 -13.19 14.77
CA LYS A 190 24.90 -14.40 13.97
C LYS A 190 23.77 -14.75 13.00
N VAL A 191 22.50 -14.50 13.34
CA VAL A 191 21.35 -14.66 12.40
C VAL A 191 21.32 -13.53 11.37
N ARG A 192 21.81 -12.36 11.78
CA ARG A 192 21.85 -11.12 11.01
C ARG A 192 22.47 -11.29 9.61
N SER A 193 23.57 -12.03 9.47
CA SER A 193 24.32 -12.15 8.20
C SER A 193 23.77 -13.20 7.24
N LYS A 194 23.21 -14.32 7.74
CA LYS A 194 22.71 -15.42 6.89
C LYS A 194 21.29 -15.20 6.36
N PHE A 195 20.50 -14.33 7.02
CA PHE A 195 19.07 -14.17 6.74
C PHE A 195 18.65 -12.82 6.14
N PHE A 196 19.59 -11.95 5.74
CA PHE A 196 19.24 -10.63 5.16
C PHE A 196 18.21 -10.72 4.01
N ARG A 197 18.30 -11.74 3.14
CA ARG A 197 17.33 -11.96 2.05
C ARG A 197 15.95 -12.47 2.48
N LYS A 198 15.81 -13.00 3.69
CA LYS A 198 14.52 -13.49 4.25
C LYS A 198 13.89 -12.52 5.24
N ARG A 199 14.53 -11.39 5.57
CA ARG A 199 14.00 -10.44 6.56
C ARG A 199 12.64 -9.90 6.19
N GLU A 200 12.47 -9.48 4.93
CA GLU A 200 11.18 -8.97 4.44
C GLU A 200 10.07 -10.02 4.55
N GLN A 201 10.39 -11.31 4.41
CA GLN A 201 9.42 -12.39 4.49
C GLN A 201 8.87 -12.54 5.92
N LEU A 202 9.69 -12.26 6.94
CA LEU A 202 9.20 -12.25 8.32
C LEU A 202 8.12 -11.19 8.46
N PHE A 203 8.27 -10.02 7.86
CA PHE A 203 7.24 -8.98 7.97
C PHE A 203 6.01 -9.24 7.09
N ASN A 204 5.89 -10.33 6.35
CA ASN A 204 4.65 -10.63 5.64
C ASN A 204 3.61 -11.23 6.60
N VAL A 205 2.32 -11.02 6.31
CA VAL A 205 1.25 -11.75 7.02
C VAL A 205 1.38 -13.27 6.78
N PRO A 206 0.94 -14.12 7.73
CA PRO A 206 1.05 -15.59 7.62
C PRO A 206 0.40 -16.20 6.38
N TRP A 207 -0.63 -15.55 5.83
CA TRP A 207 -1.32 -16.04 4.64
C TRP A 207 -0.70 -15.57 3.31
N GLU A 208 0.51 -15.00 3.37
CA GLU A 208 1.21 -14.30 2.28
C GLU A 208 0.62 -12.92 1.94
N LYS A 209 1.50 -11.94 1.75
CA LYS A 209 1.13 -10.51 1.71
C LYS A 209 0.23 -10.09 0.55
N HIS A 210 0.22 -10.82 -0.56
CA HIS A 210 -0.57 -10.47 -1.75
C HIS A 210 -1.89 -11.22 -1.81
N VAL A 211 -2.06 -12.26 -0.99
CA VAL A 211 -3.24 -13.11 -0.96
C VAL A 211 -4.41 -12.37 -0.29
N PRO A 212 -5.62 -12.37 -0.89
CA PRO A 212 -6.80 -11.77 -0.29
C PRO A 212 -7.12 -12.34 1.11
N PRO A 213 -7.71 -11.53 2.02
CA PRO A 213 -7.88 -11.93 3.42
C PRO A 213 -8.91 -13.06 3.59
N ARG A 214 -9.79 -13.31 2.60
CA ARG A 214 -10.68 -14.48 2.64
C ARG A 214 -9.94 -15.82 2.73
N PHE A 215 -8.69 -15.89 2.25
CA PHE A 215 -7.86 -17.10 2.35
C PHE A 215 -6.95 -17.10 3.58
N ARG A 216 -7.15 -16.18 4.54
CA ARG A 216 -6.34 -16.02 5.75
C ARG A 216 -6.14 -17.33 6.52
N ASN A 217 -7.15 -18.18 6.59
CA ASN A 217 -7.10 -19.46 7.31
C ASN A 217 -6.70 -20.64 6.42
N GLU A 218 -6.64 -20.46 5.09
CA GLU A 218 -6.40 -21.53 4.11
C GLU A 218 -4.99 -21.51 3.50
N ASN A 219 -4.30 -20.37 3.57
CA ASN A 219 -3.01 -20.15 2.92
C ASN A 219 -1.87 -19.85 3.90
N ILE A 220 -1.84 -20.49 5.07
CA ILE A 220 -0.75 -20.27 6.03
C ILE A 220 0.56 -20.84 5.48
N VAL A 221 1.55 -19.97 5.29
CA VAL A 221 2.89 -20.36 4.86
C VAL A 221 3.55 -21.26 5.91
N SER A 222 4.36 -22.23 5.46
CA SER A 222 4.90 -23.28 6.33
C SER A 222 5.65 -22.75 7.56
N GLN A 223 6.35 -21.62 7.43
CA GLN A 223 7.09 -21.03 8.55
C GLN A 223 6.23 -20.37 9.63
N ASP A 224 4.94 -20.13 9.35
CA ASP A 224 4.02 -19.41 10.23
C ASP A 224 2.85 -20.30 10.69
N GLN A 225 2.91 -21.62 10.49
CA GLN A 225 1.85 -22.56 10.88
C GLN A 225 1.54 -22.54 12.38
N ASP A 226 2.53 -22.23 13.22
CA ASP A 226 2.39 -22.18 14.67
C ASP A 226 2.06 -20.76 15.20
N ILE A 227 1.88 -19.77 14.32
CA ILE A 227 1.55 -18.41 14.73
C ILE A 227 0.06 -18.30 15.05
N ASP A 228 -0.25 -17.90 16.28
CA ASP A 228 -1.60 -17.49 16.65
C ASP A 228 -1.97 -16.20 15.91
N LEU A 229 -2.94 -16.29 15.01
CA LEU A 229 -3.36 -15.17 14.16
C LEU A 229 -3.99 -14.01 14.95
N ARG A 230 -4.36 -14.21 16.23
CA ARG A 230 -4.79 -13.14 17.16
C ARG A 230 -3.65 -12.18 17.51
N LEU A 231 -2.41 -12.64 17.40
CA LEU A 231 -1.19 -11.87 17.68
C LEU A 231 -0.65 -11.11 16.47
N VAL A 232 -1.34 -11.16 15.32
CA VAL A 232 -0.92 -10.52 14.08
C VAL A 232 -1.80 -9.29 13.83
N LEU A 233 -1.19 -8.10 13.76
CA LEU A 233 -1.81 -6.89 13.25
C LEU A 233 -1.35 -6.66 11.80
N PRO A 234 -2.22 -6.85 10.80
CA PRO A 234 -1.90 -6.53 9.41
C PRO A 234 -1.87 -5.01 9.20
N VAL A 235 -0.77 -4.52 8.65
CA VAL A 235 -0.63 -3.21 8.01
C VAL A 235 -0.77 -3.44 6.50
N VAL A 236 -1.94 -3.11 5.99
CA VAL A 236 -2.37 -3.32 4.61
C VAL A 236 -2.01 -2.09 3.80
N MET A 237 -1.13 -2.27 2.82
CA MET A 237 -0.74 -1.21 1.92
C MET A 237 -1.78 -1.01 0.82
N VAL A 238 -2.34 0.19 0.78
CA VAL A 238 -3.19 0.70 -0.29
C VAL A 238 -2.37 1.69 -1.10
N ARG A 239 -2.68 1.84 -2.39
CA ARG A 239 -1.99 2.80 -3.25
C ARG A 239 -2.99 3.44 -4.19
N ASP A 240 -2.74 4.69 -4.57
CA ASP A 240 -3.57 5.41 -5.52
C ASP A 240 -3.85 4.53 -6.76
N PRO A 241 -5.13 4.31 -7.14
CA PRO A 241 -5.49 3.32 -8.14
C PRO A 241 -4.87 3.59 -9.51
N TYR A 242 -4.74 4.86 -9.90
CA TYR A 242 -4.14 5.22 -11.19
C TYR A 242 -2.64 4.94 -11.16
N TRP A 243 -1.94 5.33 -10.09
CA TRP A 243 -0.53 5.02 -9.93
C TRP A 243 -0.25 3.52 -9.78
N TRP A 244 -1.14 2.78 -9.13
CA TRP A 244 -1.06 1.34 -8.98
C TRP A 244 -1.19 0.65 -10.34
N MET A 245 -2.21 0.97 -11.14
CA MET A 245 -2.38 0.42 -12.49
C MET A 245 -1.17 0.72 -13.39
N GLN A 246 -0.60 1.92 -13.30
CA GLN A 246 0.65 2.23 -14.01
C GLN A 246 1.83 1.36 -13.57
N SER A 247 1.93 1.01 -12.28
CA SER A 247 3.00 0.09 -11.84
C SER A 247 2.77 -1.34 -12.32
N MET A 248 1.51 -1.78 -12.43
CA MET A 248 1.18 -3.08 -13.00
C MET A 248 1.64 -3.20 -14.45
N CYS A 249 1.66 -2.09 -15.20
CA CYS A 249 2.22 -2.05 -16.55
C CYS A 249 3.70 -2.42 -16.60
N LYS A 250 4.48 -1.92 -15.63
CA LYS A 250 5.92 -2.19 -15.54
C LYS A 250 6.21 -3.62 -15.11
N GLN A 251 5.48 -4.12 -14.11
CA GLN A 251 5.63 -5.47 -13.62
C GLN A 251 4.30 -5.99 -13.11
N SER A 252 3.73 -6.96 -13.83
CA SER A 252 2.38 -7.46 -13.54
C SER A 252 2.35 -8.63 -12.57
N TYR A 253 3.50 -9.26 -12.27
CA TYR A 253 3.61 -10.42 -11.38
C TYR A 253 2.61 -11.51 -11.78
N ASP A 254 1.85 -12.05 -10.83
CA ASP A 254 0.87 -13.11 -11.04
C ASP A 254 -0.49 -12.58 -11.53
N ILE A 255 -0.55 -11.31 -11.93
CA ILE A 255 -1.73 -10.69 -12.54
C ILE A 255 -1.49 -10.59 -14.05
N SER A 256 -2.45 -11.07 -14.84
CA SER A 256 -2.35 -11.14 -16.30
C SER A 256 -3.59 -10.58 -16.98
N TRP A 257 -3.38 -9.79 -18.03
CA TRP A 257 -4.42 -9.26 -18.91
C TRP A 257 -3.81 -8.94 -20.26
N ARG A 258 -4.65 -8.70 -21.27
CA ARG A 258 -4.15 -8.42 -22.63
C ARG A 258 -3.58 -7.01 -22.70
N LYS A 259 -2.26 -6.86 -22.63
CA LYS A 259 -1.57 -5.57 -22.84
C LYS A 259 -1.59 -5.20 -24.33
N ARG A 260 -1.76 -3.93 -24.68
CA ARG A 260 -1.73 -3.44 -26.07
C ARG A 260 -0.38 -2.81 -26.40
N GLY A 261 0.66 -3.66 -26.53
CA GLY A 261 2.04 -3.19 -26.71
C GLY A 261 2.52 -2.32 -25.54
N GLU A 262 3.76 -1.86 -25.59
CA GLU A 262 4.37 -1.07 -24.50
C GLU A 262 3.74 0.33 -24.33
N ASN A 263 3.16 0.89 -25.40
CA ASN A 263 2.74 2.29 -25.45
C ASN A 263 1.27 2.55 -25.04
N ARG A 264 0.49 1.52 -24.73
CA ARG A 264 -0.92 1.66 -24.30
C ARG A 264 -1.21 0.72 -23.14
N CYS A 265 -0.82 1.14 -21.94
CA CYS A 265 -1.07 0.43 -20.70
C CYS A 265 -1.56 1.44 -19.65
N PRO A 266 -2.65 1.18 -18.89
CA PRO A 266 -3.20 -0.14 -18.54
C PRO A 266 -4.06 -0.86 -19.59
N ASN A 267 -4.66 -0.17 -20.56
CA ASN A 267 -5.57 -0.79 -21.56
C ASN A 267 -6.71 -1.55 -20.87
N ILE A 268 -7.41 -0.84 -19.98
CA ILE A 268 -8.57 -1.33 -19.22
C ILE A 268 -9.75 -1.59 -20.17
N VAL A 269 -9.92 -0.73 -21.17
CA VAL A 269 -10.89 -0.89 -22.25
C VAL A 269 -10.14 -1.05 -23.57
N ASN A 270 -10.31 -2.20 -24.21
CA ASN A 270 -9.68 -2.51 -25.50
C ASN A 270 -10.72 -2.49 -26.65
N LYS A 271 -10.30 -2.85 -27.88
CA LYS A 271 -11.19 -2.86 -29.06
C LYS A 271 -12.41 -3.80 -28.93
N LYS A 272 -12.33 -4.80 -28.05
CA LYS A 272 -13.39 -5.79 -27.77
C LYS A 272 -14.23 -5.42 -26.53
N GLY A 273 -14.03 -4.25 -25.93
CA GLY A 273 -14.69 -3.84 -24.69
C GLY A 273 -13.75 -3.94 -23.48
N ILE A 274 -14.32 -4.21 -22.31
CA ILE A 274 -13.60 -4.31 -21.03
C ILE A 274 -12.56 -5.44 -21.12
N ASN A 275 -11.36 -5.20 -20.59
CA ASN A 275 -10.24 -6.13 -20.65
C ASN A 275 -10.16 -6.97 -19.36
N PRO A 276 -10.57 -8.25 -19.38
CA PRO A 276 -10.58 -9.09 -18.20
C PRO A 276 -9.18 -9.37 -17.69
N VAL A 277 -9.08 -9.57 -16.38
CA VAL A 277 -7.83 -9.81 -15.65
C VAL A 277 -7.92 -11.15 -14.94
N LYS A 278 -6.82 -11.92 -14.97
CA LYS A 278 -6.67 -13.12 -14.15
C LYS A 278 -5.55 -12.90 -13.14
N ALA A 279 -5.82 -13.13 -11.86
CA ALA A 279 -4.82 -13.14 -10.81
C ALA A 279 -4.62 -14.56 -10.29
N ASN A 280 -3.39 -15.06 -10.27
CA ASN A 280 -3.06 -16.39 -9.77
C ASN A 280 -2.22 -16.30 -8.50
N TYR A 281 -2.88 -16.13 -7.36
CA TYR A 281 -2.16 -15.98 -6.09
C TYR A 281 -1.53 -17.31 -5.66
N GLN A 282 -0.21 -17.29 -5.46
CA GLN A 282 0.59 -18.44 -5.01
C GLN A 282 0.44 -19.70 -5.88
N SER A 283 0.08 -19.56 -7.16
CA SER A 283 -0.23 -20.68 -8.05
C SER A 283 -1.36 -21.60 -7.54
N LYS A 284 -2.14 -21.15 -6.54
CA LYS A 284 -3.17 -21.92 -5.85
C LYS A 284 -4.56 -21.33 -6.06
N PHE A 285 -4.67 -20.00 -6.09
CA PHE A 285 -5.94 -19.30 -6.17
C PHE A 285 -6.02 -18.49 -7.46
N LEU A 286 -6.64 -19.07 -8.49
CA LEU A 286 -6.95 -18.38 -9.73
C LEU A 286 -8.28 -17.63 -9.57
N ILE A 287 -8.23 -16.31 -9.68
CA ILE A 287 -9.42 -15.44 -9.62
C ILE A 287 -9.48 -14.64 -10.92
N GLU A 288 -10.66 -14.61 -11.52
CA GLU A 288 -10.95 -13.80 -12.70
C GLU A 288 -11.70 -12.53 -12.27
N TYR A 289 -11.25 -11.39 -12.76
CA TYR A 289 -11.83 -10.08 -12.52
C TYR A 289 -12.21 -9.46 -13.86
N ASP A 290 -13.27 -8.65 -13.86
CA ASP A 290 -13.74 -7.99 -15.08
C ASP A 290 -12.71 -7.00 -15.64
N SER A 291 -11.91 -6.36 -14.79
CA SER A 291 -10.88 -5.41 -15.21
C SER A 291 -9.82 -5.16 -14.13
N LEU A 292 -8.75 -4.40 -14.44
CA LEU A 292 -7.78 -3.97 -13.42
C LEU A 292 -8.41 -3.10 -12.33
N VAL A 293 -9.45 -2.33 -12.66
CA VAL A 293 -10.19 -1.53 -11.68
C VAL A 293 -10.88 -2.44 -10.65
N HIS A 294 -11.48 -3.53 -11.12
CA HIS A 294 -12.13 -4.53 -10.27
C HIS A 294 -11.15 -5.24 -9.34
N VAL A 295 -9.94 -5.57 -9.82
CA VAL A 295 -8.87 -6.09 -8.95
C VAL A 295 -8.56 -5.13 -7.79
N TRP A 296 -8.45 -3.82 -8.07
CA TRP A 296 -8.15 -2.84 -7.03
C TRP A 296 -9.33 -2.66 -6.07
N ASN A 297 -10.56 -2.53 -6.58
CA ASN A 297 -11.75 -2.37 -5.74
C ASN A 297 -11.93 -3.59 -4.82
N GLU A 298 -12.08 -4.78 -5.41
CA GLU A 298 -12.48 -5.99 -4.67
C GLU A 298 -11.43 -6.39 -3.63
N TRP A 299 -10.14 -6.36 -3.98
CA TRP A 299 -9.09 -6.76 -3.04
C TRP A 299 -9.01 -5.82 -1.83
N ASN A 300 -9.15 -4.50 -2.04
CA ASN A 300 -9.13 -3.55 -0.93
C ASN A 300 -10.44 -3.61 -0.14
N GLN A 301 -11.59 -3.83 -0.78
CA GLN A 301 -12.88 -4.00 -0.12
C GLN A 301 -12.88 -5.20 0.82
N GLU A 302 -12.28 -6.33 0.42
CA GLU A 302 -12.16 -7.50 1.30
C GLU A 302 -11.38 -7.20 2.59
N TYR A 303 -10.35 -6.35 2.53
CA TYR A 303 -9.72 -5.86 3.75
C TYR A 303 -10.60 -4.84 4.43
N LEU A 304 -11.28 -3.94 3.75
CA LEU A 304 -12.19 -2.97 4.37
C LEU A 304 -13.30 -3.64 5.18
N GLU A 305 -13.77 -4.81 4.77
CA GLU A 305 -14.86 -5.56 5.40
C GLU A 305 -14.38 -6.65 6.37
N ALA A 306 -13.07 -6.82 6.53
CA ALA A 306 -12.53 -7.88 7.37
C ALA A 306 -13.00 -7.76 8.83
N ASP A 307 -13.28 -8.91 9.45
CA ASP A 307 -13.78 -9.05 10.82
C ASP A 307 -12.66 -9.08 11.89
N PHE A 308 -11.41 -8.93 11.47
CA PHE A 308 -10.24 -8.92 12.33
C PHE A 308 -9.54 -7.54 12.36
N PRO A 309 -8.79 -7.24 13.44
CA PRO A 309 -8.06 -5.98 13.54
C PRO A 309 -6.98 -5.82 12.46
N ARG A 310 -6.89 -4.62 11.89
CA ARG A 310 -5.98 -4.28 10.80
C ARG A 310 -5.83 -2.77 10.71
N LEU A 311 -4.78 -2.32 10.02
CA LEU A 311 -4.61 -0.95 9.60
C LEU A 311 -4.46 -0.91 8.07
N MET A 312 -5.22 -0.06 7.38
CA MET A 312 -5.04 0.18 5.95
C MET A 312 -4.40 1.55 5.74
N ILE A 313 -3.26 1.57 5.06
CA ILE A 313 -2.38 2.74 4.98
C ILE A 313 -1.98 3.00 3.53
N ARG A 314 -2.07 4.26 3.11
CA ARG A 314 -1.65 4.67 1.78
C ARG A 314 -0.14 4.59 1.64
N PHE A 315 0.32 4.09 0.50
CA PHE A 315 1.73 4.12 0.12
C PHE A 315 2.28 5.55 0.14
N GLU A 316 1.46 6.51 -0.30
CA GLU A 316 1.80 7.92 -0.34
C GLU A 316 2.03 8.49 1.07
N ASP A 317 1.25 8.08 2.06
CA ASP A 317 1.46 8.51 3.45
C ASP A 317 2.71 7.90 4.06
N GLN A 318 3.01 6.63 3.75
CA GLN A 318 4.27 6.04 4.18
C GLN A 318 5.49 6.77 3.58
N LEU A 319 5.34 7.33 2.39
CA LEU A 319 6.38 8.05 1.67
C LEU A 319 6.60 9.47 2.21
N PHE A 320 5.51 10.18 2.52
CA PHE A 320 5.51 11.61 2.84
C PHE A 320 5.33 11.91 4.34
N HIS A 321 4.74 10.99 5.09
CA HIS A 321 4.38 11.10 6.51
C HIS A 321 4.88 9.90 7.32
N GLY A 322 5.97 9.25 6.88
CA GLY A 322 6.40 7.96 7.40
C GLY A 322 6.59 7.90 8.92
N GLU A 323 7.11 8.95 9.55
CA GLU A 323 7.24 9.05 11.01
C GLU A 323 5.87 9.04 11.71
N GLN A 324 4.93 9.88 11.24
CA GLN A 324 3.57 9.96 11.79
C GLN A 324 2.83 8.61 11.59
N VAL A 325 2.97 8.00 10.42
CA VAL A 325 2.40 6.68 10.12
C VAL A 325 2.95 5.61 11.08
N MET A 326 4.27 5.56 11.31
CA MET A 326 4.83 4.59 12.26
C MET A 326 4.41 4.87 13.70
N GLN A 327 4.26 6.14 14.10
CA GLN A 327 3.74 6.47 15.43
C GLN A 327 2.30 5.95 15.62
N LEU A 328 1.45 6.09 14.60
CA LEU A 328 0.08 5.54 14.63
C LEU A 328 0.08 4.01 14.77
N ILE A 329 0.94 3.31 14.01
CA ILE A 329 1.10 1.85 14.11
C ILE A 329 1.63 1.44 15.49
N SER A 330 2.61 2.18 16.02
CA SER A 330 3.19 1.96 17.35
C SER A 330 2.11 2.07 18.44
N ASN A 331 1.33 3.16 18.41
CA ASN A 331 0.22 3.38 19.35
C ASN A 331 -0.85 2.28 19.25
N CYS A 332 -1.17 1.84 18.03
CA CYS A 332 -2.15 0.79 17.80
C CYS A 332 -1.69 -0.55 18.38
N SER A 333 -0.47 -0.97 18.02
CA SER A 333 0.09 -2.28 18.33
C SER A 333 0.66 -2.41 19.74
N GLY A 334 0.95 -1.28 20.40
CA GLY A 334 1.69 -1.24 21.66
C GLY A 334 3.18 -1.55 21.52
N ILE A 335 3.72 -1.64 20.29
CA ILE A 335 5.14 -1.87 20.02
C ILE A 335 5.85 -0.51 19.98
N PRO A 336 6.91 -0.28 20.77
CA PRO A 336 7.61 1.01 20.79
C PRO A 336 8.20 1.40 19.43
N LEU A 337 8.09 2.68 19.10
CA LEU A 337 8.78 3.31 17.97
C LEU A 337 10.27 3.52 18.30
N SER A 338 11.15 3.30 17.34
CA SER A 338 12.55 3.69 17.40
C SER A 338 12.69 5.22 17.31
N ASP A 339 13.52 5.80 18.18
CA ASP A 339 13.90 7.22 18.12
C ASP A 339 15.42 7.35 17.88
N PRO A 340 15.88 7.98 16.78
CA PRO A 340 15.07 8.67 15.76
C PRO A 340 14.41 7.71 14.75
N TYR A 341 13.27 8.15 14.19
CA TYR A 341 12.72 7.54 12.99
C TYR A 341 13.68 7.74 11.80
N VAL A 342 13.89 6.68 11.02
CA VAL A 342 14.80 6.68 9.87
C VAL A 342 14.04 6.34 8.60
N TYR A 343 14.04 7.28 7.65
CA TYR A 343 13.55 7.03 6.30
C TYR A 343 14.49 6.10 5.52
N GLN A 344 13.92 5.22 4.71
CA GLN A 344 14.70 4.43 3.76
C GLN A 344 15.00 5.25 2.51
N PHE A 345 16.28 5.53 2.27
CA PHE A 345 16.71 6.22 1.07
C PHE A 345 16.77 5.28 -0.15
N LYS A 346 17.44 4.13 0.01
CA LYS A 346 17.72 3.18 -1.07
C LYS A 346 16.47 2.48 -1.58
N GLU A 347 16.53 1.97 -2.80
CA GLU A 347 15.46 1.13 -3.36
C GLU A 347 15.16 -0.07 -2.45
N SER A 348 13.88 -0.44 -2.34
CA SER A 348 13.43 -1.61 -1.59
C SER A 348 13.53 -2.92 -2.36
N LYS A 349 13.97 -2.87 -3.63
CA LYS A 349 14.18 -4.05 -4.48
C LYS A 349 15.53 -3.92 -5.18
N ASN A 350 16.28 -5.03 -5.23
CA ASN A 350 17.59 -5.09 -5.90
C ASN A 350 17.49 -5.43 -7.40
N HIS A 351 16.28 -5.47 -7.96
CA HIS A 351 16.04 -5.87 -9.35
C HIS A 351 14.92 -5.02 -9.96
N GLY A 352 15.02 -4.78 -11.26
CA GLY A 352 14.14 -3.88 -12.01
C GLY A 352 14.47 -2.40 -11.81
N ALA A 353 13.73 -1.54 -12.51
CA ALA A 353 13.82 -0.09 -12.36
C ALA A 353 13.00 0.36 -11.12
N SER A 354 13.52 0.06 -9.93
CA SER A 354 12.95 0.53 -8.67
C SER A 354 13.29 1.99 -8.40
N ASN A 355 12.38 2.69 -7.72
CA ASN A 355 12.58 4.07 -7.32
C ASN A 355 13.21 4.12 -5.93
N ASN A 356 14.27 4.91 -5.77
CA ASN A 356 14.73 5.37 -4.45
C ASN A 356 13.78 6.44 -3.89
N LEU A 357 14.02 6.90 -2.66
CA LEU A 357 13.16 7.88 -1.98
C LEU A 357 12.93 9.15 -2.81
N VAL A 358 13.98 9.74 -3.38
CA VAL A 358 13.90 10.96 -4.20
C VAL A 358 13.02 10.75 -5.43
N SER A 359 13.28 9.70 -6.20
CA SER A 359 12.54 9.40 -7.42
C SER A 359 11.09 8.99 -7.12
N ALA A 360 10.84 8.34 -5.98
CA ALA A 360 9.49 8.07 -5.49
C ALA A 360 8.75 9.37 -5.15
N MET A 361 9.33 10.24 -4.32
CA MET A 361 8.72 11.53 -3.95
C MET A 361 8.42 12.39 -5.18
N SER A 362 9.38 12.50 -6.09
CA SER A 362 9.21 13.24 -7.35
C SER A 362 8.08 12.66 -8.21
N LYS A 363 7.99 11.34 -8.32
CA LYS A 363 6.94 10.68 -9.09
C LYS A 363 5.56 10.90 -8.46
N TYR A 364 5.40 10.58 -7.17
CA TYR A 364 4.09 10.53 -6.53
C TYR A 364 3.56 11.91 -6.12
N GLY A 365 4.43 12.91 -5.99
CA GLY A 365 4.03 14.31 -5.84
C GLY A 365 3.69 15.02 -7.15
N ASN A 366 3.83 14.37 -8.31
CA ASN A 366 3.54 14.98 -9.60
C ASN A 366 2.16 14.60 -10.14
N VAL A 367 1.21 15.53 -10.01
CA VAL A 367 -0.17 15.40 -10.50
C VAL A 367 -0.24 14.96 -11.96
N ARG A 368 0.62 15.51 -12.83
CA ARG A 368 0.55 15.29 -14.28
C ARG A 368 0.86 13.85 -14.66
N GLY A 369 1.78 13.21 -13.94
CA GLY A 369 2.18 11.83 -14.24
C GLY A 369 1.10 10.80 -13.90
N ARG A 370 0.14 11.15 -13.04
CA ARG A 370 -0.85 10.22 -12.48
C ARG A 370 -1.79 9.59 -13.51
N GLN A 371 -2.15 10.32 -14.55
CA GLN A 371 -3.11 9.87 -15.58
C GLN A 371 -2.53 9.86 -16.99
N LEU A 372 -1.28 10.30 -17.16
CA LEU A 372 -0.63 10.42 -18.46
C LEU A 372 -0.69 9.15 -19.34
N PRO A 373 -0.57 7.92 -18.80
CA PRO A 373 -0.58 6.72 -19.64
C PRO A 373 -1.98 6.22 -20.07
N PHE A 374 -3.05 6.80 -19.52
CA PHE A 374 -4.41 6.34 -19.78
C PHE A 374 -4.97 7.05 -21.02
N ASP A 375 -5.67 6.30 -21.87
CA ASP A 375 -6.48 6.92 -22.92
C ASP A 375 -7.84 7.39 -22.38
N VAL A 376 -8.60 8.11 -23.20
CA VAL A 376 -9.90 8.68 -22.80
C VAL A 376 -10.87 7.59 -22.33
N LYS A 377 -10.90 6.43 -22.99
CA LYS A 377 -11.82 5.33 -22.63
C LYS A 377 -11.42 4.68 -21.32
N ASP A 378 -10.12 4.46 -21.11
CA ASP A 378 -9.58 3.97 -19.85
C ASP A 378 -9.92 4.94 -18.69
N LEU A 379 -9.79 6.25 -18.91
CA LEU A 379 -10.12 7.26 -17.89
C LEU A 379 -11.62 7.31 -17.59
N GLU A 380 -12.48 7.33 -18.61
CA GLU A 380 -13.94 7.32 -18.44
C GLU A 380 -14.40 6.07 -17.68
N TYR A 381 -13.91 4.90 -18.10
CA TYR A 381 -14.25 3.64 -17.44
C TYR A 381 -13.73 3.59 -16.00
N ALA A 382 -12.49 4.02 -15.75
CA ALA A 382 -11.96 4.08 -14.38
C ALA A 382 -12.77 5.04 -13.51
N LYS A 383 -13.25 6.17 -14.05
CA LYS A 383 -14.09 7.12 -13.32
C LYS A 383 -15.46 6.55 -12.96
N SER A 384 -16.09 5.80 -13.87
CA SER A 384 -17.40 5.21 -13.62
C SER A 384 -17.36 3.96 -12.75
N THR A 385 -16.19 3.32 -12.62
CA THR A 385 -16.07 1.96 -12.05
C THR A 385 -15.25 1.90 -10.77
N LEU A 386 -14.30 2.81 -10.54
CA LEU A 386 -13.60 2.86 -9.25
C LEU A 386 -14.60 3.12 -8.14
N ASP A 387 -14.48 2.36 -7.04
CA ASP A 387 -15.40 2.45 -5.92
C ASP A 387 -15.26 3.81 -5.22
N SER A 388 -16.33 4.61 -5.26
CA SER A 388 -16.34 5.96 -4.69
C SER A 388 -16.14 5.96 -3.17
N THR A 389 -16.59 4.91 -2.47
CA THR A 389 -16.43 4.76 -1.03
C THR A 389 -14.96 4.53 -0.68
N LEU A 390 -14.27 3.63 -1.40
CA LEU A 390 -12.83 3.41 -1.21
C LEU A 390 -12.03 4.67 -1.54
N LEU A 391 -12.36 5.38 -2.63
CA LEU A 391 -11.72 6.64 -2.97
C LEU A 391 -11.91 7.69 -1.86
N GLN A 392 -13.12 7.81 -1.31
CA GLN A 392 -13.42 8.72 -0.21
C GLN A 392 -12.66 8.36 1.07
N ILE A 393 -12.70 7.08 1.47
CA ILE A 393 -12.02 6.57 2.68
C ILE A 393 -10.52 6.87 2.61
N PHE A 394 -9.89 6.65 1.46
CA PHE A 394 -8.46 6.89 1.28
C PHE A 394 -8.12 8.30 0.76
N GLY A 395 -9.09 9.22 0.68
CA GLY A 395 -8.87 10.59 0.24
C GLY A 395 -8.27 10.71 -1.17
N TYR A 396 -8.58 9.78 -2.07
CA TYR A 396 -8.17 9.81 -3.47
C TYR A 396 -9.24 10.49 -4.34
N GLN A 397 -8.81 11.27 -5.33
CA GLN A 397 -9.72 11.97 -6.25
C GLN A 397 -9.65 11.37 -7.65
N HIS A 398 -10.75 11.35 -8.39
CA HIS A 398 -10.70 10.98 -9.81
C HIS A 398 -9.87 11.98 -10.63
N GLU A 399 -10.19 13.26 -10.53
CA GLU A 399 -9.50 14.32 -11.24
C GLU A 399 -8.83 15.24 -10.23
N VAL A 400 -7.54 15.49 -10.46
CA VAL A 400 -6.81 16.49 -9.67
C VAL A 400 -6.64 17.68 -10.59
N THR A 401 -7.48 18.70 -10.38
CA THR A 401 -7.32 19.98 -11.07
C THR A 401 -5.99 20.59 -10.60
N PRO A 402 -5.01 20.85 -11.49
CA PRO A 402 -3.81 21.56 -11.08
C PRO A 402 -4.22 22.97 -10.63
N SER A 403 -3.80 23.35 -9.42
CA SER A 403 -3.98 24.71 -8.91
C SER A 403 -3.34 25.71 -9.90
N GLY A 404 -4.14 26.65 -10.43
CA GLY A 404 -3.65 27.74 -11.28
C GLY A 404 -3.50 27.45 -12.78
N VAL A 405 -3.89 26.28 -13.29
CA VAL A 405 -3.96 26.08 -14.76
C VAL A 405 -5.27 26.65 -15.28
N SER A 406 -5.21 27.81 -15.93
CA SER A 406 -6.38 28.49 -16.49
C SER A 406 -7.17 27.56 -17.43
N HIS A 407 -8.49 27.73 -17.46
CA HIS A 407 -9.39 26.93 -18.29
C HIS A 407 -8.96 26.92 -19.79
N ALA A 408 -8.31 28.00 -20.26
CA ALA A 408 -7.77 28.12 -21.61
C ALA A 408 -6.65 27.08 -21.92
N TYR A 409 -5.80 26.74 -20.96
CA TYR A 409 -4.74 25.76 -21.16
C TYR A 409 -5.30 24.32 -21.28
N ARG A 410 -6.40 24.02 -20.56
CA ARG A 410 -7.13 22.74 -20.74
C ARG A 410 -7.69 22.60 -22.15
N LYS A 411 -8.25 23.67 -22.71
CA LYS A 411 -8.83 23.67 -24.06
C LYS A 411 -7.76 23.43 -25.14
N LYS A 412 -6.57 24.00 -24.94
CA LYS A 412 -5.42 23.83 -25.85
C LYS A 412 -4.83 22.41 -25.80
N LEU A 413 -4.87 21.76 -24.64
CA LEU A 413 -4.53 20.35 -24.52
C LEU A 413 -5.61 19.48 -25.19
N GLY A 414 -6.90 19.70 -24.92
CA GLY A 414 -7.98 18.93 -25.56
C GLY A 414 -7.94 18.98 -27.10
N SER A 415 -7.60 20.11 -27.70
CA SER A 415 -7.45 20.24 -29.17
C SER A 415 -6.22 19.55 -29.75
N ALA A 416 -5.18 19.28 -28.95
CA ALA A 416 -3.96 18.61 -29.42
C ALA A 416 -4.11 17.07 -29.48
N TRP A 417 -5.17 16.51 -28.90
CA TRP A 417 -5.45 15.07 -28.87
C TRP A 417 -6.68 14.67 -29.70
N GLY A 418 -7.33 15.64 -30.38
CA GLY A 418 -8.52 15.44 -31.21
C GLY A 418 -8.27 15.62 -32.72
N GLY A 419 -7.02 15.48 -33.18
CA GLY A 419 -6.63 15.53 -34.59
C GLY A 419 -6.26 14.17 -35.14
#